data_AF-A0A7I8MJT3-F1
#
_entry.id   AF-A0A7I8MJT3-F1
#
_cell.length_a   1.000
_cell.length_b   1.000
_cell.length_c   1.000
_cell.angle_alpha   90.00
_cell.angle_beta   90.00
_cell.angle_gamma   90.00
#
_symmetry.space_group_name_H-M   'P 1'
#
loop_
_entity.id
_entity.type
_entity.pdbx_description
1 polymer ?
#
loop_
_entity_poly.entity_id
_entity_poly.type
_entity_poly.pdbx_seq_one_letter_code
_entity_poly.pdbx_strand_id
1 'polypeptide(L)'
;MGDSTPEETARIIQILLRGYQFSDADLFKPDYERWYNILDRHFDWFREHLGLSGFALSRDHSVIFIEKENKLLSQEEKQAVVVLFLLTDLWLEKGTSFGDLFQLSVPWSELDWFRDGYGREYLSQVGIESGDDDALEQLFRRLSNKGFLEYSAESRTLTLRRPAERLINMARRLHRQIQEAGDGALMEEAPDHE
;
A
#
# COMPACT_ATOMS: atom_id res chain seq x y z
N MET A 1 32.28 -8.51 11.20
CA MET A 1 31.53 -9.18 10.11
C MET A 1 30.55 -10.12 10.77
N GLY A 2 29.30 -9.69 10.92
CA GLY A 2 28.24 -10.59 11.39
C GLY A 2 27.55 -11.15 10.17
N ASP A 3 27.91 -12.38 9.77
CA ASP A 3 27.19 -13.11 8.75
C ASP A 3 25.77 -13.37 9.27
N SER A 4 24.76 -13.10 8.43
CA SER A 4 23.38 -13.47 8.72
C SER A 4 23.28 -14.98 8.90
N THR A 5 22.67 -15.44 10.00
CA THR A 5 22.52 -16.88 10.19
C THR A 5 21.55 -17.47 9.15
N PRO A 6 21.65 -18.77 8.80
CA PRO A 6 20.70 -19.41 7.90
C PRO A 6 19.23 -19.26 8.34
N GLU A 7 18.99 -19.22 9.66
CA GLU A 7 17.67 -19.02 10.25
C GLU A 7 17.10 -17.63 9.94
N GLU A 8 17.92 -16.58 10.05
CA GLU A 8 17.51 -15.21 9.74
C GLU A 8 17.22 -15.04 8.25
N THR A 9 18.06 -15.63 7.41
CA THR A 9 17.88 -15.62 5.96
C THR A 9 16.57 -16.28 5.57
N ALA A 10 16.30 -17.46 6.11
CA ALA A 10 15.03 -18.16 5.91
C ALA A 10 13.84 -17.34 6.41
N ARG A 11 13.98 -16.63 7.54
CA ARG A 11 12.93 -15.79 8.10
C ARG A 11 12.61 -14.60 7.21
N ILE A 12 13.63 -13.90 6.69
CA ILE A 12 13.48 -12.79 5.75
C ILE A 12 12.74 -13.26 4.50
N ILE A 13 13.15 -14.39 3.91
CA ILE A 13 12.50 -14.98 2.74
C ILE A 13 11.03 -15.29 3.04
N GLN A 14 10.72 -15.92 4.17
CA GLN A 14 9.33 -16.22 4.55
C GLN A 14 8.47 -14.96 4.70
N ILE A 15 9.03 -13.88 5.25
CA ILE A 15 8.34 -12.60 5.41
C ILE A 15 8.06 -11.97 4.04
N LEU A 16 9.06 -11.95 3.14
CA LEU A 16 8.91 -11.48 1.76
C LEU A 16 7.86 -12.28 0.99
N LEU A 17 7.87 -13.60 1.08
CA LEU A 17 6.91 -14.49 0.41
C LEU A 17 5.47 -14.32 0.92
N ARG A 18 5.29 -13.84 2.16
CA ARG A 18 3.98 -13.45 2.69
C ARG A 18 3.50 -12.10 2.18
N GLY A 19 4.30 -11.42 1.36
CA GLY A 19 3.99 -10.13 0.75
C GLY A 19 4.30 -8.92 1.62
N TYR A 20 5.13 -9.10 2.66
CA TYR A 20 5.62 -7.96 3.45
C TYR A 20 6.57 -7.11 2.61
N GLN A 21 6.39 -5.79 2.69
CA GLN A 21 7.26 -4.81 2.04
C GLN A 21 8.14 -4.17 3.09
N PHE A 22 9.45 -4.45 3.01
CA PHE A 22 10.45 -3.85 3.87
C PHE A 22 10.67 -2.39 3.47
N SER A 23 10.92 -1.52 4.45
CA SER A 23 11.19 -0.10 4.26
C SER A 23 12.05 0.46 5.38
N ASP A 24 12.58 1.68 5.24
CA ASP A 24 13.35 2.37 6.31
C ASP A 24 12.62 2.43 7.66
N ALA A 25 11.28 2.39 7.68
CA ALA A 25 10.51 2.34 8.91
C ALA A 25 10.80 1.06 9.75
N ASP A 26 11.26 -0.02 9.11
CA ASP A 26 11.67 -1.24 9.81
C ASP A 26 12.89 -1.04 10.70
N LEU A 27 13.69 0.01 10.49
CA LEU A 27 14.83 0.36 11.36
C LEU A 27 14.39 0.72 12.78
N PHE A 28 13.13 1.11 12.99
CA PHE A 28 12.60 1.49 14.30
C PHE A 28 11.79 0.38 14.97
N LYS A 29 11.67 -0.79 14.31
CA LYS A 29 10.90 -1.92 14.81
C LYS A 29 11.85 -3.01 15.32
N PRO A 30 11.72 -3.44 16.59
CA PRO A 30 12.52 -4.53 17.14
C PRO A 30 12.45 -5.78 16.24
N ASP A 31 13.56 -6.50 16.11
CA ASP A 31 13.82 -7.63 15.20
C ASP A 31 13.83 -7.28 13.70
N TYR A 32 12.93 -6.40 13.25
CA TYR A 32 12.84 -5.97 11.86
C TYR A 32 14.01 -5.09 11.44
N GLU A 33 14.60 -4.31 12.36
CA GLU A 33 15.82 -3.53 12.10
C GLU A 33 16.94 -4.45 11.60
N ARG A 34 17.16 -5.56 12.30
CA ARG A 34 18.21 -6.53 11.96
C ARG A 34 17.92 -7.19 10.62
N TRP A 35 16.68 -7.61 10.38
CA TRP A 35 16.27 -8.22 9.12
C TRP A 35 16.37 -7.26 7.93
N TYR A 36 15.97 -6.00 8.12
CA TYR A 36 16.11 -4.95 7.12
C TYR A 36 17.58 -4.75 6.76
N ASN A 37 18.46 -4.61 7.75
CA ASN A 37 19.90 -4.42 7.53
C ASN A 37 20.56 -5.61 6.80
N ILE A 38 20.14 -6.84 7.11
CA ILE A 38 20.62 -8.04 6.40
C ILE A 38 20.13 -8.02 4.95
N LEU A 39 18.82 -7.82 4.74
CA LEU A 39 18.20 -7.78 3.41
C LEU A 39 18.77 -6.67 2.55
N ASP A 40 18.99 -5.48 3.12
CA ASP A 40 19.52 -4.33 2.41
C ASP A 40 20.98 -4.56 1.99
N ARG A 41 21.83 -5.00 2.93
CA ARG A 41 23.25 -5.27 2.65
C ARG A 41 23.46 -6.36 1.62
N HIS A 42 22.62 -7.40 1.64
CA HIS A 42 22.76 -8.58 0.78
C HIS A 42 21.68 -8.64 -0.31
N PHE A 43 21.15 -7.49 -0.73
CA PHE A 43 20.01 -7.41 -1.63
C PHE A 43 20.22 -8.18 -2.94
N ASP A 44 21.37 -8.02 -3.59
CA ASP A 44 21.67 -8.71 -4.86
C ASP A 44 21.65 -10.24 -4.69
N TRP A 45 22.17 -10.74 -3.57
CA TRP A 45 22.13 -12.17 -3.27
C TRP A 45 20.68 -12.66 -3.07
N PHE A 46 19.87 -11.93 -2.30
CA PHE A 46 18.45 -12.29 -2.14
C PHE A 46 17.70 -12.25 -3.46
N ARG A 47 17.97 -11.26 -4.31
CA ARG A 47 17.36 -11.13 -5.63
C ARG A 47 17.71 -12.31 -6.52
N GLU A 48 18.98 -12.67 -6.61
CA GLU A 48 19.43 -13.84 -7.38
C GLU A 48 18.84 -15.14 -6.82
N HIS A 49 18.90 -15.31 -5.51
CA HIS A 49 18.41 -16.51 -4.83
C HIS A 49 16.90 -16.72 -5.00
N LEU A 50 16.10 -15.66 -4.84
CA LEU A 50 14.65 -15.69 -5.08
C LEU A 50 14.34 -15.87 -6.58
N GLY A 51 15.15 -15.29 -7.46
CA GLY A 51 15.05 -15.45 -8.90
C GLY A 51 15.19 -16.90 -9.37
N LEU A 52 16.05 -17.70 -8.72
CA LEU A 52 16.15 -19.14 -8.98
C LEU A 52 14.83 -19.89 -8.73
N SER A 53 13.96 -19.35 -7.89
CA SER A 53 12.63 -19.91 -7.58
C SER A 53 11.48 -19.20 -8.32
N GLY A 54 11.80 -18.32 -9.28
CA GLY A 54 10.81 -17.59 -10.08
C GLY A 54 10.17 -16.38 -9.38
N PHE A 55 10.76 -15.87 -8.30
CA PHE A 55 10.31 -14.64 -7.67
C PHE A 55 11.20 -13.46 -8.07
N ALA A 56 10.58 -12.35 -8.46
CA ALA A 56 11.28 -11.10 -8.73
C ALA A 56 11.37 -10.26 -7.45
N LEU A 57 12.56 -10.10 -6.88
CA LEU A 57 12.78 -9.16 -5.78
C LEU A 57 13.17 -7.80 -6.35
N SER A 58 12.40 -6.77 -6.00
CA SER A 58 12.59 -5.41 -6.47
C SER A 58 12.82 -4.44 -5.34
N ARG A 59 13.45 -3.32 -5.70
CA ARG A 59 13.67 -2.18 -4.83
C ARG A 59 13.15 -0.92 -5.52
N ASP A 60 12.24 -0.23 -4.86
CA ASP A 60 11.78 1.10 -5.26
C ASP A 60 12.12 2.08 -4.13
N HIS A 61 13.10 2.95 -4.38
CA HIS A 61 13.70 3.81 -3.35
C HIS A 61 14.16 2.98 -2.14
N SER A 62 13.55 3.20 -0.97
CA SER A 62 13.83 2.47 0.27
C SER A 62 12.94 1.24 0.48
N VAL A 63 12.02 0.93 -0.46
CA VAL A 63 11.06 -0.16 -0.29
C VAL A 63 11.52 -1.41 -1.03
N ILE A 64 11.68 -2.52 -0.31
CA ILE A 64 12.08 -3.82 -0.86
C ILE A 64 10.91 -4.80 -0.79
N PHE A 65 10.55 -5.39 -1.92
CA PHE A 65 9.35 -6.23 -2.05
C PHE A 65 9.47 -7.25 -3.18
N ILE A 66 8.68 -8.32 -3.11
CA ILE A 66 8.52 -9.26 -4.23
C ILE A 66 7.51 -8.70 -5.22
N GLU A 67 7.94 -8.51 -6.46
CA GLU A 67 7.06 -8.22 -7.58
C GLU A 67 6.24 -9.45 -7.97
N LYS A 68 4.95 -9.21 -8.20
CA LYS A 68 4.06 -10.18 -8.84
C LYS A 68 3.91 -9.75 -10.29
N GLU A 69 4.53 -10.47 -11.22
CA GLU A 69 4.38 -10.19 -12.64
C GLU A 69 2.90 -10.29 -13.08
N ASN A 70 2.48 -9.34 -13.93
CA ASN A 70 1.27 -9.33 -14.78
C ASN A 70 0.10 -10.20 -14.31
N LYS A 71 -0.36 -9.95 -13.08
CA LYS A 71 -1.62 -10.50 -12.58
C LYS A 71 -2.62 -9.37 -12.46
N LEU A 72 -3.87 -9.67 -12.82
CA LEU A 72 -5.00 -8.85 -12.42
C LEU A 72 -4.91 -8.64 -10.90
N LEU A 73 -5.19 -7.41 -10.45
CA LEU A 73 -5.22 -7.10 -9.02
C LEU A 73 -6.17 -8.07 -8.31
N SER A 74 -5.66 -8.72 -7.27
CA SER A 74 -6.50 -9.48 -6.35
C SER A 74 -7.52 -8.55 -5.69
N GLN A 75 -8.62 -9.10 -5.17
CA GLN A 75 -9.62 -8.28 -4.48
C GLN A 75 -9.03 -7.51 -3.30
N GLU A 76 -8.12 -8.11 -2.56
CA GLU A 76 -7.42 -7.43 -1.46
C GLU A 76 -6.57 -6.25 -1.96
N GLU A 77 -5.90 -6.38 -3.10
CA GLU A 77 -5.12 -5.29 -3.71
C GLU A 77 -6.04 -4.17 -4.20
N LYS A 78 -7.22 -4.49 -4.76
CA LYS A 78 -8.23 -3.50 -5.13
C LYS A 78 -8.76 -2.74 -3.90
N GLN A 79 -9.11 -3.48 -2.84
CA GLN A 79 -9.52 -2.90 -1.55
C GLN A 79 -8.44 -1.97 -0.99
N ALA A 80 -7.18 -2.41 -0.99
CA ALA A 80 -6.06 -1.61 -0.51
C ALA A 80 -5.93 -0.28 -1.26
N VAL A 81 -6.01 -0.32 -2.60
CA VAL A 81 -5.93 0.89 -3.44
C VAL A 81 -7.06 1.85 -3.12
N VAL A 82 -8.31 1.37 -3.09
CA VAL A 82 -9.48 2.20 -2.80
C VAL A 82 -9.41 2.80 -1.40
N VAL A 83 -9.12 1.99 -0.39
CA VAL A 83 -9.13 2.44 1.01
C VAL A 83 -7.97 3.40 1.29
N LEU A 84 -6.78 3.18 0.75
CA LEU A 84 -5.67 4.13 0.91
C LEU A 84 -5.93 5.45 0.16
N PHE A 85 -6.60 5.39 -0.98
CA PHE A 85 -7.04 6.58 -1.71
C PHE A 85 -8.04 7.39 -0.87
N LEU A 86 -9.10 6.74 -0.38
CA LEU A 86 -10.12 7.39 0.46
C LEU A 86 -9.55 7.91 1.78
N LEU A 87 -8.67 7.15 2.43
CA LEU A 87 -7.95 7.61 3.62
C LEU A 87 -7.25 8.94 3.37
N THR A 88 -6.55 9.03 2.24
CA THR A 88 -5.79 10.22 1.87
C THR A 88 -6.72 11.41 1.65
N ASP A 89 -7.83 11.18 0.94
CA ASP A 89 -8.82 12.20 0.63
C ASP A 89 -9.52 12.73 1.90
N LEU A 90 -10.06 11.83 2.72
CA LEU A 90 -10.71 12.14 4.00
C LEU A 90 -9.78 12.86 4.98
N TRP A 91 -8.50 12.51 4.95
CA TRP A 91 -7.49 13.20 5.75
C TRP A 91 -7.32 14.64 5.27
N LEU A 92 -7.08 14.84 3.97
CA LEU A 92 -6.91 16.18 3.39
C LEU A 92 -8.15 17.07 3.59
N GLU A 93 -9.37 16.53 3.55
CA GLU A 93 -10.60 17.28 3.86
C GLU A 93 -10.61 17.89 5.28
N LYS A 94 -9.93 17.26 6.24
CA LYS A 94 -9.78 17.78 7.61
C LYS A 94 -8.74 18.92 7.71
N GLY A 95 -8.17 19.37 6.59
CA GLY A 95 -7.18 20.45 6.53
C GLY A 95 -5.77 20.04 6.94
N THR A 96 -5.49 18.74 6.99
CA THR A 96 -4.17 18.17 7.33
C THR A 96 -3.31 17.98 6.07
N SER A 97 -2.02 17.70 6.23
CA SER A 97 -1.11 17.48 5.10
C SER A 97 -0.98 16.01 4.72
N PHE A 98 -0.62 15.75 3.45
CA PHE A 98 -0.29 14.39 2.98
C PHE A 98 0.88 13.77 3.74
N GLY A 99 1.89 14.59 4.10
CA GLY A 99 3.06 14.13 4.86
C GLY A 99 2.70 13.61 6.25
N ASP A 100 1.66 14.18 6.87
CA ASP A 100 1.22 13.80 8.21
C ASP A 100 0.69 12.35 8.28
N LEU A 101 0.19 11.80 7.16
CA LEU A 101 -0.24 10.39 7.10
C LEU A 101 0.89 9.41 7.46
N PHE A 102 2.15 9.82 7.28
CA PHE A 102 3.34 8.99 7.53
C PHE A 102 4.02 9.30 8.86
N GLN A 103 3.55 10.31 9.58
CA GLN A 103 4.17 10.80 10.82
C GLN A 103 3.22 10.76 12.01
N LEU A 104 1.91 10.87 11.76
CA LEU A 104 0.88 10.94 12.78
C LEU A 104 -0.03 9.71 12.74
N SER A 105 -0.47 9.31 13.93
CA SER A 105 -1.51 8.31 14.11
C SER A 105 -2.87 8.89 13.71
N VAL A 106 -3.41 8.43 12.59
CA VAL A 106 -4.73 8.81 12.07
C VAL A 106 -5.82 8.03 12.79
N PRO A 107 -6.78 8.69 13.48
CA PRO A 107 -7.94 8.03 14.07
C PRO A 107 -8.93 7.64 12.97
N TRP A 108 -8.69 6.50 12.31
CA TRP A 108 -9.45 6.09 11.14
C TRP A 108 -10.94 5.92 11.43
N SER A 109 -11.32 5.54 12.65
CA SER A 109 -12.71 5.38 13.06
C SER A 109 -13.49 6.69 13.16
N GLU A 110 -12.80 7.83 13.17
CA GLU A 110 -13.40 9.16 13.18
C GLU A 110 -13.48 9.78 11.77
N LEU A 111 -13.11 9.02 10.74
CA LEU A 111 -13.25 9.43 9.35
C LEU A 111 -14.62 8.98 8.82
N ASP A 112 -15.25 9.83 8.04
CA ASP A 112 -16.57 9.57 7.48
C ASP A 112 -16.47 8.78 6.17
N TRP A 113 -16.07 7.50 6.28
CA TRP A 113 -15.78 6.61 5.14
C TRP A 113 -16.97 6.43 4.18
N PHE A 114 -18.18 6.52 4.71
CA PHE A 114 -19.42 6.21 4.00
C PHE A 114 -20.28 7.45 3.72
N ARG A 115 -19.69 8.65 3.82
CA ARG A 115 -20.32 9.93 3.43
C ARG A 115 -20.67 9.94 1.94
N ASP A 116 -21.62 10.81 1.58
CA ASP A 116 -22.34 10.84 0.32
C ASP A 116 -21.54 10.54 -0.97
N GLY A 117 -22.17 9.73 -1.83
CA GLY A 117 -21.79 9.43 -3.21
C GLY A 117 -20.50 8.64 -3.35
N TYR A 118 -19.37 9.33 -3.20
CA TYR A 118 -18.06 8.86 -3.65
C TYR A 118 -17.47 7.77 -2.75
N GLY A 119 -17.36 7.99 -1.43
CA GLY A 119 -16.79 6.99 -0.52
C GLY A 119 -17.56 5.66 -0.55
N ARG A 120 -18.90 5.76 -0.50
CA ARG A 120 -19.80 4.61 -0.59
C ARG A 120 -19.69 3.86 -1.91
N GLU A 121 -19.68 4.58 -3.02
CA GLU A 121 -19.59 3.96 -4.35
C GLU A 121 -18.26 3.19 -4.50
N TYR A 122 -17.13 3.82 -4.16
CA TYR A 122 -15.83 3.20 -4.32
C TYR A 122 -15.64 1.98 -3.41
N LEU A 123 -16.09 2.06 -2.15
CA LEU A 123 -16.04 0.92 -1.22
C LEU A 123 -16.92 -0.24 -1.70
N SER A 124 -18.11 0.06 -2.23
CA SER A 124 -19.02 -0.98 -2.75
C SER A 124 -18.42 -1.73 -3.95
N GLN A 125 -17.67 -1.05 -4.83
CA GLN A 125 -16.99 -1.65 -5.98
C GLN A 125 -15.93 -2.68 -5.59
N VAL A 126 -15.41 -2.60 -4.36
CA VAL A 126 -14.41 -3.53 -3.81
C VAL A 126 -14.99 -4.43 -2.70
N GLY A 127 -16.32 -4.49 -2.60
CA GLY A 127 -17.04 -5.38 -1.69
C GLY A 127 -16.96 -4.98 -0.21
N ILE A 128 -16.78 -3.69 0.09
CA ILE A 128 -16.92 -3.14 1.45
C ILE A 128 -18.25 -2.37 1.49
N GLU A 129 -19.23 -2.91 2.22
CA GLU A 129 -20.58 -2.36 2.26
C GLU A 129 -20.71 -1.18 3.23
N SER A 130 -21.79 -0.41 3.08
CA SER A 130 -22.03 0.77 3.92
C SER A 130 -22.19 0.40 5.39
N GLY A 131 -21.38 1.03 6.26
CA GLY A 131 -21.40 0.77 7.70
C GLY A 131 -20.65 -0.49 8.12
N ASP A 132 -19.92 -1.14 7.20
CA ASP A 132 -19.05 -2.28 7.49
C ASP A 132 -17.66 -1.81 7.97
N ASP A 133 -17.63 -1.19 9.15
CA ASP A 133 -16.39 -0.78 9.81
C ASP A 133 -15.48 -1.97 10.12
N ASP A 134 -16.06 -3.15 10.33
CA ASP A 134 -15.34 -4.39 10.60
C ASP A 134 -14.52 -4.84 9.38
N ALA A 135 -15.06 -4.72 8.16
CA ALA A 135 -14.32 -5.00 6.94
C ALA A 135 -13.13 -4.04 6.75
N LEU A 136 -13.31 -2.76 7.08
CA LEU A 136 -12.22 -1.77 7.06
C LEU A 136 -11.14 -2.14 8.08
N GLU A 137 -11.52 -2.44 9.32
CA GLU A 137 -10.58 -2.85 10.36
C GLU A 137 -9.81 -4.12 9.97
N GLN A 138 -10.49 -5.13 9.44
CA GLN A 138 -9.85 -6.35 8.97
C GLN A 138 -8.87 -6.08 7.83
N LEU A 139 -9.21 -5.16 6.91
CA LEU A 139 -8.29 -4.74 5.86
C LEU A 139 -7.06 -4.03 6.45
N PHE A 140 -7.21 -3.11 7.40
CA PHE A 140 -6.07 -2.44 8.03
C PHE A 140 -5.14 -3.44 8.72
N ARG A 141 -5.69 -4.45 9.39
CA ARG A 141 -4.88 -5.54 9.97
C ARG A 141 -4.11 -6.31 8.89
N ARG A 142 -4.72 -6.61 7.75
CA ARG A 142 -4.04 -7.26 6.61
C ARG A 142 -2.94 -6.38 6.02
N LEU A 143 -3.21 -5.08 5.84
CA LEU A 143 -2.24 -4.12 5.32
C LEU A 143 -1.06 -3.91 6.27
N SER A 144 -1.31 -3.93 7.58
CA SER A 144 -0.28 -3.92 8.62
C SER A 144 0.64 -5.14 8.50
N ASN A 145 0.06 -6.33 8.32
CA ASN A 145 0.81 -7.57 8.10
C ASN A 145 1.63 -7.58 6.81
N LYS A 146 1.33 -6.69 5.85
CA LYS A 146 2.08 -6.50 4.61
C LYS A 146 3.07 -5.33 4.65
N GLY A 147 3.17 -4.61 5.77
CA GLY A 147 4.12 -3.51 5.96
C GLY A 147 3.66 -2.18 5.37
N PHE A 148 2.40 -2.04 4.94
CA PHE A 148 1.88 -0.79 4.37
C PHE A 148 1.59 0.28 5.41
N LEU A 149 1.22 -0.14 6.61
CA LEU A 149 0.84 0.75 7.71
C LEU A 149 1.17 0.11 9.04
N GLU A 150 1.15 0.91 10.10
CA GLU A 150 1.06 0.45 11.47
C GLU A 150 -0.39 0.59 11.92
N TYR A 151 -0.88 -0.40 12.67
CA TYR A 151 -2.26 -0.44 13.14
C TYR A 151 -2.29 -0.63 14.65
N SER A 152 -2.96 0.26 15.37
CA SER A 152 -3.24 0.13 16.79
C SER A 152 -4.72 -0.17 17.01
N ALA A 153 -5.02 -1.39 17.47
CA ALA A 153 -6.38 -1.80 17.79
C ALA A 153 -6.93 -1.06 19.03
N GLU A 154 -6.07 -0.74 19.99
CA GLU A 154 -6.45 -0.09 21.25
C GLU A 154 -6.93 1.35 21.01
N SER A 155 -6.16 2.12 20.25
CA SER A 155 -6.50 3.52 19.93
C SER A 155 -7.33 3.66 18.66
N ARG A 156 -7.57 2.56 17.92
CA ARG A 156 -8.18 2.57 16.57
C ARG A 156 -7.51 3.60 15.66
N THR A 157 -6.18 3.61 15.68
CA THR A 157 -5.37 4.49 14.84
C THR A 157 -4.54 3.70 13.84
N LEU A 158 -4.19 4.36 12.73
CA LEU A 158 -3.21 3.86 11.78
C LEU A 158 -2.17 4.93 11.43
N THR A 159 -0.96 4.50 11.09
CA THR A 159 0.09 5.37 10.55
C THR A 159 0.60 4.75 9.26
N LEU A 160 0.58 5.48 8.14
CA LEU A 160 1.06 4.96 6.88
C LEU A 160 2.58 4.78 6.89
N ARG A 161 3.03 3.77 6.17
CA ARG A 161 4.45 3.52 5.92
C ARG A 161 4.76 3.77 4.45
N ARG A 162 6.04 3.99 4.12
CA ARG A 162 6.48 4.24 2.73
C ARG A 162 5.93 3.27 1.68
N PRO A 163 5.75 1.96 1.94
CA PRO A 163 5.11 1.07 0.97
C PRO A 163 3.71 1.53 0.52
N ALA A 164 2.93 2.20 1.40
CA ALA A 164 1.62 2.75 1.04
C ALA A 164 1.73 4.00 0.17
N GLU A 165 2.76 4.83 0.37
CA GLU A 165 3.04 6.00 -0.47
C GLU A 165 3.17 5.62 -1.95
N ARG A 166 3.91 4.54 -2.22
CA ARG A 166 4.08 3.99 -3.57
C ARG A 166 2.74 3.64 -4.21
N LEU A 167 1.86 2.95 -3.47
CA LEU A 167 0.52 2.60 -3.97
C LEU A 167 -0.35 3.83 -4.21
N ILE A 168 -0.35 4.80 -3.30
CA ILE A 168 -1.13 6.04 -3.42
C ILE A 168 -0.65 6.85 -4.64
N ASN A 169 0.66 6.98 -4.83
CA ASN A 169 1.23 7.68 -5.99
C ASN A 169 0.90 6.96 -7.30
N MET A 170 0.91 5.63 -7.30
CA MET A 170 0.46 4.84 -8.46
C MET A 170 -1.03 5.06 -8.75
N ALA A 171 -1.90 4.99 -7.72
CA ALA A 171 -3.33 5.21 -7.86
C ALA A 171 -3.64 6.62 -8.38
N ARG A 172 -2.96 7.66 -7.88
CA ARG A 172 -3.09 9.04 -8.35
C ARG A 172 -2.68 9.21 -9.81
N ARG A 173 -1.57 8.58 -10.24
CA ARG A 173 -1.13 8.62 -11.64
C ARG A 173 -2.16 7.94 -12.55
N LEU A 174 -2.66 6.77 -12.17
CA LEU A 174 -3.68 6.04 -12.93
C LEU A 174 -4.99 6.84 -13.01
N HIS A 175 -5.45 7.40 -11.89
CA HIS A 175 -6.65 8.23 -11.85
C HIS A 175 -6.53 9.44 -12.80
N ARG A 176 -5.38 10.14 -12.77
CA ARG A 176 -5.11 11.26 -13.69
C ARG A 176 -5.13 10.84 -15.15
N GLN A 177 -4.48 9.73 -15.49
CA GLN A 177 -4.47 9.19 -16.86
C GLN A 177 -5.88 8.83 -17.35
N ILE A 178 -6.71 8.27 -16.47
CA ILE A 178 -8.11 7.94 -16.79
C ILE A 178 -8.92 9.21 -17.04
N GLN A 179 -8.74 10.27 -16.23
CA GLN A 179 -9.43 11.54 -16.45
C GLN A 179 -8.97 12.24 -17.74
N GLU A 180 -7.66 12.29 -17.99
CA GLU A 180 -7.10 12.86 -19.23
C GLU A 180 -7.57 12.09 -20.48
N ALA A 181 -7.70 10.76 -20.40
CA ALA A 181 -8.26 9.93 -21.47
C ALA A 181 -9.79 10.10 -21.64
N GLY A 182 -10.52 10.30 -20.54
CA GLY A 182 -11.96 10.57 -20.53
C GLY A 182 -12.31 11.95 -21.11
N ASP A 183 -11.49 12.96 -20.82
CA ASP A 183 -11.64 14.31 -21.37
C ASP A 183 -11.23 14.39 -22.85
N GLY A 184 -10.23 13.59 -23.26
CA GLY A 184 -9.82 13.48 -24.66
C GLY A 184 -10.87 12.82 -25.57
N ALA A 185 -11.68 11.91 -25.04
CA ALA A 185 -12.77 11.26 -25.78
C ALA A 185 -13.99 12.18 -26.02
N LEU A 186 -14.16 13.23 -25.21
CA LEU A 186 -15.25 14.21 -25.34
C LEU A 186 -14.93 15.37 -26.31
N MET A 187 -13.69 15.45 -26.83
CA MET A 187 -13.30 16.45 -27.83
C MET A 187 -13.24 15.93 -29.28
N GLU A 188 -13.41 14.61 -29.51
CA GLU A 188 -13.45 14.03 -30.87
C GLU A 188 -14.85 13.97 -31.50
N GLU A 189 -15.91 14.37 -30.79
CA GLU A 189 -17.27 14.49 -31.36
C GLU A 189 -17.66 15.96 -31.61
N ALA A 190 -17.00 16.61 -32.56
CA ALA A 190 -17.57 17.76 -33.24
C ALA A 190 -17.66 17.42 -34.74
N PRO A 191 -18.83 17.02 -35.27
CA PRO A 191 -18.99 16.91 -36.71
C PRO A 191 -19.04 18.32 -37.29
N ASP A 192 -18.11 18.61 -38.19
CA ASP A 192 -18.18 19.74 -39.11
C ASP A 192 -19.54 19.70 -39.83
N HIS A 193 -20.37 20.69 -39.56
CA HIS A 193 -21.59 20.94 -40.32
C HIS A 193 -21.21 21.72 -41.59
N GLU A 194 -21.17 21.01 -42.73
CA GLU A 194 -21.40 21.60 -44.06
C GLU A 194 -22.91 21.63 -44.38
#